data_AF-A0A3A9BJ78-F1
#
_entry.id   AF-A0A3A9BJ78-F1
#
_cell.length_a   1.000
_cell.length_b   1.000
_cell.length_c   1.000
_cell.angle_alpha   90.00
_cell.angle_beta   90.00
_cell.angle_gamma   90.00
#
_symmetry.space_group_name_H-M   'P 1'
#
loop_
_entity.id
_entity.type
_entity.pdbx_description
1 polymer ?
#
loop_
_entity_poly.entity_id
_entity_poly.type
_entity_poly.pdbx_seq_one_letter_code
_entity_poly.pdbx_strand_id
1 'polypeptide(L)'
;MNKVVDSINTKEAYEAKREQREPVLFERVYPHALRHTFASICYAAKMDVKTTQKLMGHAKISTTMDIYTHLDEMFLEDDITKFNEYILKGK
;
A
#
# COMPACT_ATOMS: atom_id res chain seq x y z
N MET A 1 19.47 -2.47 1.99
CA MET A 1 18.33 -3.24 2.54
C MET A 1 17.56 -4.01 1.45
N ASN A 2 18.16 -4.28 0.28
CA ASN A 2 17.50 -4.94 -0.87
C ASN A 2 18.12 -6.31 -1.23
N LYS A 3 18.97 -6.87 -0.36
CA LYS A 3 19.74 -8.10 -0.63
C LYS A 3 18.87 -9.28 -1.07
N VAL A 4 17.63 -9.34 -0.57
CA VAL A 4 16.66 -10.39 -0.92
C VAL A 4 16.23 -10.26 -2.38
N VAL A 5 15.81 -9.07 -2.82
CA VAL A 5 15.41 -8.81 -4.22
C VAL A 5 16.59 -9.02 -5.16
N ASP A 6 17.78 -8.54 -4.78
CA ASP A 6 18.98 -8.73 -5.58
C ASP A 6 19.32 -10.22 -5.75
N SER A 7 19.19 -11.01 -4.68
CA SER A 7 19.39 -12.47 -4.73
C SER A 7 18.35 -13.19 -5.59
N ILE A 8 17.08 -12.78 -5.50
CA ILE A 8 15.98 -13.35 -6.32
C ILE A 8 16.23 -13.05 -7.79
N ASN A 9 16.49 -11.78 -8.13
CA ASN A 9 16.71 -11.35 -9.51
C ASN A 9 17.99 -11.96 -10.11
N THR A 10 19.03 -12.16 -9.30
CA THR A 10 20.25 -12.85 -9.75
C THR A 10 19.96 -14.31 -10.11
N LYS A 11 19.18 -15.01 -9.27
CA LYS A 11 18.78 -16.40 -9.54
C LYS A 11 17.89 -16.50 -10.77
N GLU A 12 16.90 -15.63 -10.88
CA GLU A 12 15.99 -15.56 -12.02
C GLU A 12 16.73 -15.28 -13.33
N ALA A 13 17.69 -14.36 -13.34
CA ALA A 13 18.51 -14.08 -14.51
C ALA A 13 19.33 -15.31 -14.97
N TYR A 14 19.79 -16.14 -14.02
CA TYR A 14 20.48 -17.39 -14.34
C TYR A 14 19.52 -18.45 -14.92
N GLU A 15 18.33 -18.61 -14.33
CA GLU A 15 17.32 -19.57 -14.78
C GLU A 15 16.77 -19.20 -16.16
N ALA A 16 16.43 -17.94 -16.38
CA ALA A 16 15.95 -17.41 -17.66
C ALA A 16 16.96 -17.66 -18.80
N LYS A 17 18.26 -17.49 -18.54
CA LYS A 17 19.33 -17.77 -19.51
C LYS A 17 19.43 -19.26 -19.85
N ARG A 18 19.22 -20.15 -18.88
CA ARG A 18 19.20 -21.61 -19.12
C ARG A 18 17.98 -22.03 -19.95
N GLU A 19 16.85 -21.37 -19.73
CA GLU A 19 15.57 -21.66 -20.38
C GLU A 19 15.37 -20.90 -21.71
N GLN A 20 16.33 -20.07 -22.13
CA GLN A 20 16.26 -19.23 -23.34
C GLN A 20 15.03 -18.32 -23.36
N ARG A 21 14.65 -17.79 -22.19
CA ARG A 21 13.56 -16.82 -22.04
C ARG A 21 14.08 -15.52 -21.46
N GLU A 22 13.28 -14.47 -21.58
CA GLU A 22 13.52 -13.21 -20.89
C GLU A 22 13.30 -13.38 -19.36
N PRO A 23 14.13 -12.73 -18.53
CA PRO A 23 13.99 -12.79 -17.07
C PRO A 23 12.82 -11.93 -16.60
N VAL A 24 12.06 -12.44 -15.63
CA VAL A 24 10.97 -11.72 -14.96
C VAL A 24 11.50 -11.14 -13.67
N LEU A 25 11.95 -9.89 -13.72
CA LEU A 25 12.56 -9.24 -12.57
C LEU A 25 11.53 -8.86 -11.52
N PHE A 26 11.86 -9.13 -10.26
CA PHE A 26 11.09 -8.67 -9.12
C PHE A 26 11.43 -7.21 -8.81
N GLU A 27 10.41 -6.38 -8.60
CA GLU A 27 10.59 -4.98 -8.26
C GLU A 27 11.24 -4.81 -6.88
N ARG A 28 11.87 -3.65 -6.68
CA ARG A 28 12.51 -3.34 -5.40
C ARG A 28 11.46 -3.19 -4.30
N VAL A 29 11.42 -4.17 -3.41
CA VAL A 29 10.69 -4.11 -2.15
C VAL A 29 11.64 -3.98 -0.97
N TYR A 30 11.23 -3.17 0.00
CA TYR A 30 11.91 -3.01 1.29
C TYR A 30 10.86 -2.88 2.40
N PRO A 31 11.21 -3.11 3.68
CA PRO A 31 10.23 -3.23 4.75
C PRO A 31 9.25 -2.07 4.89
N HIS A 32 9.68 -0.84 4.62
CA HIS A 32 8.78 0.32 4.65
C HIS A 32 7.78 0.32 3.50
N ALA A 33 8.15 -0.12 2.29
CA ALA A 33 7.21 -0.23 1.17
C ALA A 33 6.06 -1.17 1.49
N LEU A 34 6.34 -2.33 2.09
CA LEU A 34 5.32 -3.29 2.53
C LEU A 34 4.36 -2.67 3.57
N ARG A 35 4.91 -1.88 4.50
CA ARG A 35 4.12 -1.16 5.50
C ARG A 35 3.20 -0.11 4.88
N HIS A 36 3.67 0.62 3.87
CA HIS A 36 2.86 1.59 3.12
C HIS A 36 1.74 0.91 2.31
N THR A 37 2.05 -0.21 1.64
CA THR A 37 1.06 -1.01 0.93
C THR A 37 -0.03 -1.51 1.88
N PHE A 38 0.35 -2.02 3.05
CA PHE A 38 -0.61 -2.45 4.07
C PHE A 38 -1.52 -1.31 4.55
N ALA A 39 -0.96 -0.13 4.85
CA ALA A 39 -1.76 1.03 5.26
C ALA A 39 -2.76 1.45 4.17
N SER A 40 -2.32 1.46 2.91
CA SER A 40 -3.16 1.82 1.77
C SER A 40 -4.31 0.83 1.57
N ILE A 41 -4.07 -0.47 1.79
CA ILE A 41 -5.11 -1.51 1.75
C ILE A 41 -6.12 -1.31 2.87
N CYS A 42 -5.66 -1.07 4.10
CA CYS A 42 -6.55 -0.80 5.23
C CYS A 42 -7.42 0.44 5.00
N TYR A 43 -6.83 1.51 4.43
CA TYR A 43 -7.57 2.70 4.02
C TYR A 43 -8.62 2.39 2.96
N ALA A 44 -8.25 1.69 1.88
CA ALA A 44 -9.16 1.33 0.80
C ALA A 44 -10.32 0.44 1.30
N ALA A 45 -10.07 -0.39 2.31
CA ALA A 45 -11.08 -1.18 3.00
C ALA A 45 -11.96 -0.37 3.99
N LYS A 46 -11.77 0.97 4.06
CA LYS A 46 -12.42 1.90 5.00
C LYS A 46 -12.25 1.50 6.46
N MET A 47 -11.11 0.90 6.80
CA MET A 47 -10.81 0.56 8.19
C MET A 47 -10.51 1.82 8.99
N ASP A 48 -11.07 1.87 10.20
CA ASP A 48 -10.79 2.93 11.16
C ASP A 48 -9.28 3.10 11.41
N VAL A 49 -8.85 4.36 11.44
CA VAL A 49 -7.44 4.77 11.57
C VAL A 49 -6.83 4.21 12.86
N LYS A 50 -7.57 4.25 13.98
CA LYS A 50 -7.08 3.74 15.27
C LYS A 50 -6.92 2.23 15.27
N THR A 51 -7.82 1.53 14.60
CA THR A 51 -7.76 0.07 14.43
C THR A 51 -6.55 -0.33 13.58
N THR A 52 -6.34 0.34 12.45
CA THR A 52 -5.18 0.14 11.57
C THR A 52 -3.87 0.48 12.29
N GLN A 53 -3.84 1.57 13.05
CA GLN A 53 -2.68 1.96 13.85
C GLN A 53 -2.28 0.90 14.88
N LYS A 54 -3.26 0.30 15.58
CA LYS A 54 -3.00 -0.82 16.50
C LYS A 54 -2.46 -2.04 15.77
N LEU A 55 -3.03 -2.40 14.62
CA LEU A 55 -2.58 -3.53 13.78
C LEU A 55 -1.13 -3.35 13.30
N MET A 56 -0.74 -2.13 12.92
CA MET A 56 0.60 -1.86 12.41
C MET A 56 1.66 -1.71 13.53
N GLY A 57 1.24 -1.61 14.80
CA GLY A 57 2.12 -1.54 15.96
C GLY A 57 3.00 -0.28 16.01
N HIS A 58 2.55 0.84 15.45
CA HIS A 58 3.36 2.07 15.41
C HIS A 58 3.45 2.73 16.78
N ALA A 59 4.68 2.92 17.30
CA ALA A 59 4.95 3.84 18.40
C ALA A 59 4.82 5.32 18.01
N LYS A 60 4.91 5.65 16.70
CA LYS A 60 4.76 7.01 16.15
C LYS A 60 3.68 7.07 15.06
N ILE A 61 2.71 7.96 15.27
CA ILE A 61 1.52 8.15 14.44
C ILE A 61 1.78 8.91 13.13
N SER A 62 2.91 9.66 13.07
CA SER A 62 3.17 10.64 12.02
C SER A 62 3.17 10.04 10.61
N THR A 63 3.83 8.90 10.41
CA THR A 63 3.88 8.24 9.10
C THR A 63 2.53 7.69 8.66
N THR A 64 1.66 7.30 9.59
CA THR A 64 0.30 6.83 9.25
C THR A 64 -0.58 8.01 8.87
N MET A 65 -0.48 9.13 9.58
CA MET A 65 -1.20 10.37 9.25
C MET A 65 -0.80 10.92 7.87
N ASP A 66 0.50 10.97 7.54
CA ASP A 66 0.95 11.52 6.25
C ASP A 66 0.38 10.73 5.05
N ILE A 67 0.30 9.40 5.16
CA ILE A 67 -0.30 8.55 4.12
C ILE A 67 -1.81 8.77 4.04
N TYR A 68 -2.50 8.78 5.19
CA TYR A 68 -3.96 8.97 5.23
C TYR A 68 -4.35 10.34 4.69
N THR A 69 -3.56 11.39 4.95
CA THR A 69 -3.83 12.74 4.44
C THR A 69 -3.75 12.79 2.91
N HIS A 70 -2.73 12.16 2.31
CA HIS A 70 -2.64 12.07 0.85
C HIS A 70 -3.74 11.20 0.23
N LEU A 71 -4.18 10.15 0.92
CA LEU A 71 -5.28 9.32 0.45
C LEU A 71 -6.63 10.06 0.57
N ASP A 72 -6.86 10.81 1.64
CA ASP A 72 -8.05 11.65 1.81
C ASP A 72 -8.19 12.68 0.69
N GLU A 73 -7.09 13.31 0.24
CA GLU A 73 -7.11 14.17 -0.94
C GLU A 73 -7.56 13.43 -2.21
N MET A 74 -7.17 12.16 -2.35
CA MET A 74 -7.45 11.33 -3.51
C MET A 74 -8.90 10.82 -3.55
N PHE A 75 -9.53 10.64 -2.39
CA PHE A 75 -10.91 10.15 -2.26
C PHE A 75 -11.91 11.25 -1.84
N LEU A 76 -11.47 12.51 -1.77
CA LEU A 76 -12.29 13.65 -1.35
C LEU A 76 -13.59 13.77 -2.15
N GLU A 77 -13.51 13.64 -3.48
CA GLU A 77 -14.69 13.71 -4.36
C GLU A 77 -15.68 12.56 -4.10
N ASP A 78 -15.17 11.35 -3.88
CA ASP A 78 -15.97 10.16 -3.57
C ASP A 78 -16.67 10.28 -2.22
N ASP A 79 -16.01 10.88 -1.22
CA ASP A 79 -16.59 11.07 0.11
C ASP A 79 -17.59 12.21 0.15
N ILE A 80 -17.34 13.30 -0.59
CA ILE A 80 -18.33 14.37 -0.81
C ILE A 80 -19.57 13.79 -1.52
N THR A 81 -19.37 12.94 -2.52
CA THR A 81 -20.47 12.30 -3.26
C THR A 81 -21.29 11.38 -2.35
N LYS A 82 -20.65 10.52 -1.55
CA LYS A 82 -21.35 9.67 -0.56
C LYS A 82 -22.09 10.50 0.49
N PHE A 83 -21.50 11.58 0.96
CA PHE A 83 -22.15 12.48 1.91
C PHE A 83 -23.39 13.13 1.30
N ASN A 84 -23.28 13.66 0.08
CA ASN A 84 -24.41 14.22 -0.65
C ASN A 84 -25.50 13.18 -0.88
N GLU A 85 -25.15 11.95 -1.29
CA GLU A 85 -26.12 10.87 -1.42
C GLU A 85 -26.81 10.53 -0.10
N TYR A 86 -26.09 10.48 1.02
CA TYR A 86 -26.66 10.21 2.34
C TYR A 86 -27.66 11.30 2.75
N ILE A 87 -27.30 12.57 2.56
CA ILE A 87 -28.17 13.71 2.86
C ILE A 87 -29.40 13.74 1.94
N LEU A 88 -29.24 13.41 0.66
CA LEU A 88 -30.31 13.45 -0.34
C LEU A 88 -31.24 12.22 -0.29
N LYS A 89 -30.73 11.04 0.08
CA LYS A 89 -31.53 9.81 0.30
C LYS A 89 -32.24 9.80 1.67
N GLY A 90 -31.90 10.73 2.56
CA GLY A 90 -32.55 10.90 3.87
C GLY A 90 -33.88 11.67 3.85
N LYS A 91 -34.55 11.80 2.69
CA LYS A 91 -35.91 12.34 2.56
C LYS A 91 -36.88 11.28 2.05
#